data_AF-A0A7C5EYS1-F1
#
_entry.id   AF-A0A7C5EYS1-F1
#
_cell.length_a   1.000
_cell.length_b   1.000
_cell.length_c   1.000
_cell.angle_alpha   90.00
_cell.angle_beta   90.00
_cell.angle_gamma   90.00
#
_symmetry.space_group_name_H-M   'P 1'
#
loop_
_entity.id
_entity.type
_entity.pdbx_description
1 polymer ?
#
loop_
_entity_poly.entity_id
_entity_poly.type
_entity_poly.pdbx_seq_one_letter_code
_entity_poly.pdbx_strand_id
1 'polypeptide(L)'
;MFACSRRLAQGGLASSCIGVRSAGGIRRGFVVIVCRACPDPPCARVCPTDALVPRAGGGVRLKGDLCIGCGNCVAACPFGAIFWDGVQNKPLVCVYCGYCAPYCPYQVIALEEIEELPEVADAREG
;
A
#
# COMPACT_ATOMS: atom_id res chain seq x y z
N MET A 1 -0.41 -11.63 -0.30
CA MET A 1 0.85 -12.22 -0.75
C MET A 1 1.62 -12.74 0.45
N PHE A 2 1.91 -14.04 0.54
CA PHE A 2 2.50 -14.64 1.74
C PHE A 2 3.84 -14.04 2.15
N ALA A 3 4.70 -13.67 1.20
CA ALA A 3 5.97 -13.02 1.50
C ALA A 3 5.77 -11.71 2.28
N CYS A 4 4.82 -10.86 1.87
CA CYS A 4 4.55 -9.61 2.57
C CYS A 4 4.05 -9.84 4.01
N SER A 5 3.15 -10.81 4.21
CA SER A 5 2.65 -11.16 5.54
C SER A 5 3.75 -11.73 6.45
N ARG A 6 4.66 -12.55 5.91
CA ARG A 6 5.82 -13.09 6.65
C ARG A 6 6.75 -12.01 7.17
N ARG A 7 6.88 -10.89 6.46
CA ARG A 7 7.67 -9.74 6.92
C ARG A 7 7.16 -9.21 8.27
N LEU A 8 5.85 -9.32 8.52
CA LEU A 8 5.23 -8.91 9.78
C LEU A 8 5.15 -10.06 10.80
N ALA A 9 5.83 -11.18 10.54
CA ALA A 9 5.75 -12.41 11.33
C ALA A 9 4.32 -12.96 11.49
N GLN A 10 3.41 -12.63 10.56
CA GLN A 10 2.02 -13.07 10.60
C GLN A 10 1.73 -14.10 9.49
N GLY A 11 0.90 -15.08 9.81
CA GLY A 11 0.40 -16.08 8.86
C GLY A 11 -0.80 -15.59 8.04
N GLY A 12 -1.02 -16.20 6.87
CA GLY A 12 -2.17 -15.91 6.03
C GLY A 12 -2.00 -14.69 5.12
N LEU A 13 -3.12 -14.16 4.64
CA LEU A 13 -3.18 -13.02 3.69
C LEU A 13 -3.71 -11.73 4.33
N ALA A 14 -4.32 -11.82 5.52
CA ALA A 14 -4.96 -10.70 6.19
C ALA A 14 -3.99 -9.55 6.48
N SER A 15 -2.72 -9.88 6.70
CA SER A 15 -1.65 -8.95 7.06
C SER A 15 -0.77 -8.49 5.90
N SER A 16 -1.19 -8.76 4.66
CA SER A 16 -0.42 -8.43 3.48
C SER A 16 -0.67 -6.98 3.07
N CYS A 17 0.40 -6.18 2.92
CA CYS A 17 0.31 -4.81 2.39
C CYS A 17 0.14 -4.74 0.86
N ILE A 18 0.05 -5.89 0.19
CA ILE A 18 -0.19 -6.05 -1.25
C ILE A 18 -1.31 -7.06 -1.48
N GLY A 19 -2.30 -6.69 -2.28
CA GLY A 19 -3.45 -7.52 -2.64
C GLY A 19 -3.37 -7.97 -4.08
N VAL A 20 -3.70 -9.24 -4.35
CA VAL A 20 -3.96 -9.71 -5.72
C VAL A 20 -5.44 -10.09 -5.78
N ARG A 21 -6.16 -9.58 -6.77
CA ARG A 21 -7.60 -9.80 -6.95
C ARG A 21 -7.89 -10.18 -8.39
N SER A 22 -8.94 -10.96 -8.63
CA SER A 22 -9.44 -11.19 -9.99
C SER A 22 -9.94 -9.85 -10.56
N ALA A 23 -9.63 -9.58 -11.83
CA ALA A 23 -10.21 -8.46 -12.56
C ALA A 23 -11.72 -8.66 -12.88
N GLY A 24 -12.26 -9.84 -12.55
CA GLY A 24 -13.66 -10.22 -12.78
C GLY A 24 -13.81 -11.18 -13.96
N GLY A 25 -14.71 -12.15 -13.84
CA GLY A 25 -14.90 -13.20 -14.84
C GLY A 25 -13.74 -14.20 -14.90
N ILE A 26 -13.87 -15.18 -15.81
CA ILE A 26 -12.96 -16.34 -15.85
C ILE A 26 -11.67 -16.05 -16.63
N ARG A 27 -11.68 -15.11 -17.58
CA ARG A 27 -10.58 -14.87 -18.53
C ARG A 27 -9.89 -13.50 -18.43
N ARG A 28 -10.30 -12.60 -17.53
CA ARG A 28 -9.79 -11.21 -17.50
C ARG A 28 -8.53 -11.01 -16.63
N GLY A 29 -7.97 -12.09 -16.07
CA GLY A 29 -6.71 -12.04 -15.32
C GLY A 29 -6.85 -11.50 -13.90
N PHE A 30 -5.73 -11.01 -13.36
CA PHE A 30 -5.61 -10.51 -11.98
C PHE A 30 -5.06 -9.09 -11.95
N VAL A 31 -5.48 -8.32 -10.97
CA VAL A 31 -4.96 -6.99 -10.65
C VAL A 31 -4.18 -7.04 -9.34
N VAL A 32 -3.09 -6.27 -9.30
CA VAL A 32 -2.26 -6.09 -8.11
C VAL A 32 -2.59 -4.74 -7.48
N ILE A 33 -3.08 -4.77 -6.25
CA ILE A 33 -3.42 -3.59 -5.45
C ILE A 33 -2.29 -3.37 -4.45
N VAL A 34 -1.59 -2.26 -4.60
CA VAL A 34 -0.45 -1.84 -3.78
C VAL A 34 -0.45 -0.32 -3.67
N CYS A 35 0.22 0.23 -2.65
CA CYS A 35 0.41 1.67 -2.55
C CYS A 35 0.93 2.23 -3.89
N ARG A 36 0.51 3.45 -4.24
CA ARG A 36 0.89 4.13 -5.49
C ARG A 36 1.91 5.25 -5.29
N ALA A 37 2.48 5.36 -4.08
CA ALA A 37 3.50 6.35 -3.73
C ALA A 37 3.08 7.78 -4.07
N CYS A 38 1.83 8.14 -3.78
CA CYS A 38 1.31 9.47 -4.09
C CYS A 38 2.24 10.58 -3.52
N PRO A 39 2.56 11.62 -4.31
CA PRO A 39 3.36 12.75 -3.84
C PRO A 39 2.60 13.60 -2.82
N ASP A 40 1.30 13.82 -3.04
CA ASP A 40 0.35 14.34 -2.06
C ASP A 40 -0.58 13.19 -1.58
N PRO A 41 -0.23 12.46 -0.52
CA PRO A 41 -0.99 11.30 -0.06
C PRO A 41 -2.27 11.73 0.69
N PRO A 42 -3.49 11.50 0.12
CA PRO A 42 -4.73 11.85 0.80
C PRO A 42 -4.90 11.08 2.12
N CYS A 43 -4.36 9.87 2.20
CA CYS A 43 -4.36 9.05 3.41
C CYS A 43 -3.60 9.69 4.59
N ALA A 44 -2.55 10.46 4.34
CA ALA A 44 -1.86 11.23 5.37
C ALA A 44 -2.70 12.46 5.77
N ARG A 45 -3.22 13.19 4.77
CA ARG A 45 -4.01 14.43 5.01
C ARG A 45 -5.26 14.23 5.87
N VAL A 46 -5.91 13.06 5.78
CA VAL A 46 -7.09 12.75 6.60
C VAL A 46 -6.76 12.17 7.98
N CYS A 47 -5.48 11.96 8.30
CA CYS A 47 -5.08 11.35 9.56
C CYS A 47 -5.14 12.40 10.68
N PRO A 48 -6.04 12.28 11.68
CA PRO A 48 -6.23 13.30 12.71
C PRO A 48 -5.09 13.36 13.73
N THR A 49 -4.18 12.39 13.72
CA THR A 49 -3.07 12.27 14.68
C THR A 49 -1.69 12.27 14.02
N ASP A 50 -1.62 12.59 12.73
CA ASP A 50 -0.38 12.60 11.94
C ASP A 50 0.42 11.28 12.02
N ALA A 51 -0.29 10.16 12.22
CA ALA A 51 0.31 8.84 12.32
C ALA A 51 0.82 8.32 10.96
N LEU A 52 0.26 8.78 9.83
CA LEU A 52 0.76 8.47 8.50
C LEU A 52 1.64 9.61 7.99
N VAL A 53 2.94 9.35 7.89
CA VAL A 53 3.94 10.36 7.53
C VAL A 53 4.41 10.12 6.10
N PRO A 54 4.38 11.14 5.22
CA PRO A 54 4.96 11.05 3.88
C PRO A 54 6.44 10.64 3.92
N ARG A 55 6.86 9.82 2.95
CA ARG A 55 8.27 9.40 2.80
C ARG A 55 8.92 10.04 1.58
N ALA A 56 10.24 10.18 1.61
CA ALA A 56 11.03 10.44 0.41
C ALA A 56 10.79 9.33 -0.64
N GLY A 57 10.61 9.71 -1.91
CA GLY A 57 10.23 8.80 -2.99
C GLY A 57 8.74 8.40 -3.01
N GLY A 58 7.88 9.19 -2.35
CA GLY A 58 6.41 9.12 -2.45
C GLY A 58 5.72 8.10 -1.53
N GLY A 59 4.45 8.30 -1.20
CA GLY A 59 3.71 7.42 -0.28
C GLY A 59 4.00 7.71 1.19
N VAL A 60 3.67 6.77 2.08
CA VAL A 60 3.62 7.03 3.54
C VAL A 60 4.21 5.89 4.38
N ARG A 61 4.57 6.20 5.62
CA ARG A 61 4.93 5.25 6.69
C ARG A 61 4.03 5.48 7.90
N LEU A 62 3.66 4.39 8.58
CA LEU A 62 2.87 4.44 9.80
C LEU A 62 3.76 4.58 11.04
N LYS A 63 3.49 5.60 11.86
CA LYS A 63 3.90 5.68 13.26
C LYS A 63 2.82 5.02 14.12
N GLY A 64 3.03 3.74 14.45
CA GLY A 64 2.04 2.91 15.13
C GLY A 64 1.54 3.48 16.46
N ASP A 65 2.43 4.15 17.20
CA ASP A 65 2.18 4.70 18.53
C ASP A 65 1.20 5.88 18.51
N LEU A 66 1.17 6.65 17.41
CA LEU A 66 0.26 7.79 17.25
C LEU A 66 -1.10 7.38 16.67
N CYS A 67 -1.20 6.17 16.12
CA CYS A 67 -2.39 5.75 15.40
C CYS A 67 -3.51 5.34 16.36
N ILE A 68 -4.66 6.00 16.28
CA ILE A 68 -5.83 5.68 17.11
C ILE A 68 -6.78 4.65 16.48
N GLY A 69 -6.43 4.08 15.32
CA GLY A 69 -7.25 3.05 14.67
C GLY A 69 -8.57 3.56 14.06
N CYS A 70 -8.66 4.85 13.69
CA CYS A 70 -9.91 5.46 13.19
C CYS A 70 -10.33 5.02 11.78
N GLY A 71 -9.43 4.45 10.97
CA GLY A 71 -9.76 3.95 9.63
C GLY A 71 -9.91 5.00 8.52
N ASN A 72 -9.86 6.31 8.81
CA ASN A 72 -10.00 7.37 7.81
C ASN A 72 -9.08 7.21 6.60
N CYS A 73 -7.83 6.80 6.84
CA CYS A 73 -6.85 6.59 5.79
C CYS A 73 -7.24 5.48 4.80
N VAL A 74 -7.93 4.44 5.25
CA VAL A 74 -8.46 3.35 4.41
C VAL A 74 -9.50 3.91 3.45
N ALA A 75 -10.47 4.65 3.98
CA ALA A 75 -11.54 5.26 3.18
C ALA A 75 -11.02 6.32 2.21
N ALA A 76 -9.99 7.07 2.59
CA ALA A 76 -9.42 8.14 1.76
C ALA A 76 -8.49 7.65 0.65
N CYS A 77 -8.08 6.37 0.64
CA CYS A 77 -7.19 5.86 -0.40
C CYS A 77 -7.99 5.55 -1.68
N PRO A 78 -7.84 6.33 -2.77
CA PRO A 78 -8.63 6.13 -3.99
C PRO A 78 -8.32 4.80 -4.69
N PHE A 79 -7.16 4.21 -4.41
CA PHE A 79 -6.71 2.94 -4.98
C PHE A 79 -7.07 1.72 -4.12
N GLY A 80 -7.68 1.92 -2.93
CA GLY A 80 -7.95 0.83 -1.99
C GLY A 80 -6.67 0.12 -1.50
N ALA A 81 -5.55 0.84 -1.48
CA ALA A 81 -4.22 0.27 -1.24
C ALA A 81 -3.77 0.28 0.23
N ILE A 82 -4.62 0.75 1.14
CA ILE A 82 -4.41 0.66 2.59
C ILE A 82 -5.33 -0.44 3.10
N PHE A 83 -4.72 -1.53 3.55
CA PHE A 83 -5.41 -2.67 4.14
C PHE A 83 -5.53 -2.48 5.66
N TRP A 84 -6.15 -3.43 6.35
CA TRP A 84 -6.37 -3.38 7.79
C TRP A 84 -5.82 -4.62 8.48
N ASP A 85 -5.01 -4.42 9.52
CA ASP A 85 -4.65 -5.47 10.46
C ASP A 85 -5.73 -5.54 11.55
N GLY A 86 -6.57 -6.58 11.51
CA GLY A 86 -7.62 -6.79 12.50
C GLY A 86 -7.10 -7.22 13.88
N VAL A 87 -5.87 -7.73 13.98
CA VAL A 87 -5.25 -8.13 15.25
C VAL A 87 -4.67 -6.91 15.97
N GLN A 88 -3.94 -6.07 15.23
CA GLN A 88 -3.33 -4.86 15.79
C GLN A 88 -4.28 -3.67 15.81
N ASN A 89 -5.39 -3.73 15.08
CA ASN A 89 -6.31 -2.63 14.83
C ASN A 89 -5.59 -1.39 14.24
N LYS A 90 -4.74 -1.63 13.23
CA LYS A 90 -3.91 -0.62 12.57
C LYS A 90 -3.98 -0.76 11.05
N PRO A 91 -3.78 0.34 10.30
CA PRO A 91 -3.70 0.28 8.86
C PRO A 91 -2.41 -0.40 8.39
N LEU A 92 -2.52 -1.19 7.33
CA LEU A 92 -1.42 -1.86 6.64
C LEU A 92 -1.16 -1.15 5.33
N VAL A 93 0.02 -0.54 5.20
CA VAL A 93 0.42 0.18 4.00
C VAL A 93 1.74 -0.36 3.47
N CYS A 94 1.85 -0.51 2.15
CA CYS A 94 3.10 -0.90 1.52
C CYS A 94 4.13 0.21 1.67
N VAL A 95 5.28 -0.11 2.27
CA VAL A 95 6.39 0.83 2.49
C VAL A 95 7.55 0.61 1.51
N TYR A 96 7.30 -0.09 0.39
CA TYR A 96 8.27 -0.31 -0.68
C TYR A 96 9.57 -0.97 -0.23
N CYS A 97 9.46 -1.93 0.70
CA CYS A 97 10.63 -2.65 1.24
C CYS A 97 11.24 -3.68 0.29
N GLY A 98 10.60 -3.98 -0.85
CA GLY A 98 11.09 -4.96 -1.82
C GLY A 98 11.03 -6.42 -1.38
N TYR A 99 10.80 -6.72 -0.09
CA TYR A 99 10.77 -8.09 0.44
C TYR A 99 9.95 -9.07 -0.41
N CYS A 100 8.84 -8.64 -0.98
CA CYS A 100 7.99 -9.48 -1.84
C CYS A 100 8.59 -9.83 -3.20
N ALA A 101 9.44 -8.98 -3.78
CA ALA A 101 9.97 -9.12 -5.14
C ALA A 101 10.74 -10.43 -5.37
N PRO A 102 11.75 -10.81 -4.55
CA PRO A 102 12.52 -12.04 -4.78
C PRO A 102 11.69 -13.31 -4.60
N TYR A 103 10.55 -13.23 -3.90
CA TYR A 103 9.65 -14.38 -3.70
C TYR A 103 8.49 -14.42 -4.69
N CYS A 104 8.48 -13.60 -5.74
CA CYS A 104 7.48 -13.68 -6.80
C CYS A 104 7.89 -14.73 -7.83
N PRO A 105 7.30 -15.95 -7.84
CA PRO A 105 7.74 -17.03 -8.72
C PRO A 105 7.51 -16.74 -10.20
N TYR A 106 6.58 -15.84 -10.52
CA TYR A 106 6.23 -15.44 -11.87
C TYR A 106 6.85 -14.10 -12.29
N GLN A 107 7.71 -13.51 -11.44
CA GLN A 107 8.40 -12.24 -11.70
C GLN A 107 7.46 -11.08 -12.09
N VAL A 108 6.25 -11.06 -11.53
CA VAL A 108 5.23 -10.01 -11.79
C VAL A 108 5.57 -8.69 -11.11
N ILE A 109 6.41 -8.71 -10.08
CA ILE A 109 6.78 -7.52 -9.31
C ILE A 109 8.31 -7.41 -9.18
N ALA A 110 8.80 -6.18 -9.28
CA ALA A 110 10.17 -5.78 -9.02
C ALA A 110 10.19 -4.54 -8.11
N LEU A 111 11.33 -4.27 -7.47
CA LEU A 111 11.59 -3.00 -6.80
C LEU A 111 12.79 -2.36 -7.48
N GLU A 112 12.60 -1.13 -7.95
CA GLU A 112 13.62 -0.33 -8.63
C GLU A 112 13.71 1.03 -7.96
N GLU A 113 14.92 1.58 -7.91
CA GLU A 113 15.14 2.96 -7.49
C GLU A 113 14.95 3.87 -8.69
N ILE A 114 14.28 5.00 -8.48
CA ILE A 114 14.05 6.02 -9.51
C ILE A 114 14.72 7.32 -9.05
N GLU A 115 15.50 7.93 -9.95
CA GLU A 115 16.25 9.16 -9.65
C GLU A 115 15.33 10.39 -9.61
N GLU A 116 14.25 10.38 -10.40
CA GLU A 116 13.30 11.48 -10.51
C GLU A 116 11.85 10.95 -10.44
N LEU A 117 11.02 11.61 -9.63
CA LEU A 117 9.57 11.34 -9.63
C LEU A 117 8.99 11.88 -10.94
N PRO A 118 8.39 11.07 -11.80
CA PRO A 118 7.77 11.57 -13.03
C PRO A 118 6.71 12.60 -12.66
N GLU A 119 6.67 13.72 -13.39
CA GLU A 119 5.61 14.72 -13.24
C GLU A 119 4.26 14.02 -13.40
N VAL A 120 3.45 14.04 -12.35
CA VAL A 120 2.12 13.43 -12.37
C VAL A 120 1.26 14.35 -13.21
N ALA A 121 1.05 14.00 -14.48
CA ALA A 121 0.07 14.68 -15.33
C ALA A 121 -1.29 14.63 -14.61
N ASP A 122 -1.77 15.81 -14.21
CA ASP A 122 -3.01 15.98 -13.47
C ASP A 122 -4.15 15.45 -14.37
N ALA A 123 -4.78 14.34 -13.99
CA ALA A 123 -5.89 13.73 -14.74
C ALA A 123 -7.18 14.58 -14.69
N ARG A 124 -7.05 15.89 -14.47
CA ARG A 124 -8.11 16.90 -14.39
C ARG A 124 -8.29 17.70 -15.69
N GLU A 125 -7.61 17.32 -16.77
CA GLU A 125 -7.92 17.77 -18.12
C GLU A 125 -8.80 16.72 -18.82
N GLY A 126 -10.11 16.80 -18.59
CA GLY A 126 -11.12 15.93 -19.21
C GLY A 126 -12.53 16.18 -18.69
#